data_AF-A0A8T9B3Y8-F1
#
_entry.id   AF-A0A8T9B3Y8-F1
#
_cell.length_a   1.000
_cell.length_b   1.000
_cell.length_c   1.000
_cell.angle_alpha   90.00
_cell.angle_beta   90.00
_cell.angle_gamma   90.00
#
_symmetry.space_group_name_H-M   'P 1'
#
loop_
_entity.id
_entity.type
_entity.pdbx_description
1 polymer ?
#
loop_
_entity_poly.entity_id
_entity_poly.type
_entity_poly.pdbx_seq_one_letter_code
_entity_poly.pdbx_strand_id
1 'polypeptide(L)'
;MENLIQALNPYHEVLFLAIVAGLVSHQGFRKYEPTISSFLGVFFSLQAITFLQIVVRNGSSLESLVSSALLTAMFGVIYLGVLGISIVLYRVYFHPLRHYPGPKLSRITKIEWFFRKRDGQFYLLHKKVKFNPKALAVPDYSDSSSMAM
;
A
#
# COMPACT_ATOMS: atom_id res chain seq x y z
N MET A 1 -33.56 -20.03 4.11
CA MET A 1 -32.58 -19.38 3.22
C MET A 1 -32.67 -17.86 3.30
N GLU A 2 -33.87 -17.27 3.23
CA GLU A 2 -34.07 -15.81 3.30
C GLU A 2 -33.51 -15.14 4.57
N ASN A 3 -33.72 -15.75 5.75
CA ASN A 3 -33.17 -15.24 7.02
C ASN A 3 -31.63 -15.17 7.04
N LEU A 4 -30.96 -16.10 6.35
CA LEU A 4 -29.49 -16.13 6.27
C LEU A 4 -28.97 -15.00 5.36
N ILE A 5 -29.64 -14.77 4.23
CA ILE A 5 -29.31 -13.68 3.29
C ILE A 5 -29.48 -12.32 3.97
N GLN A 6 -30.56 -12.15 4.73
CA GLN A 6 -30.84 -10.91 5.44
C GLN A 6 -29.80 -10.62 6.54
N ALA A 7 -29.34 -11.65 7.25
CA ALA A 7 -28.26 -11.54 8.23
C ALA A 7 -26.89 -11.20 7.60
N LEU A 8 -26.64 -11.64 6.35
CA LEU A 8 -25.38 -11.40 5.65
C LEU A 8 -25.33 -10.06 4.89
N ASN A 9 -26.48 -9.47 4.58
CA ASN A 9 -26.61 -8.23 3.82
C ASN A 9 -25.67 -7.08 4.27
N PRO A 10 -25.54 -6.74 5.57
CA PRO A 10 -24.65 -5.64 5.98
C PRO A 10 -23.18 -5.90 5.66
N TYR A 11 -22.74 -7.16 5.67
CA TYR A 11 -21.35 -7.52 5.33
C TYR A 11 -21.09 -7.38 3.83
N HIS A 12 -22.06 -7.75 2.99
CA HIS A 12 -21.95 -7.62 1.54
C HIS A 12 -21.88 -6.15 1.10
N GLU A 13 -22.70 -5.28 1.71
CA GLU A 13 -22.65 -3.83 1.46
C GLU A 13 -21.27 -3.26 1.80
N VAL A 14 -20.75 -3.57 2.99
CA VAL A 14 -19.45 -3.07 3.45
C VAL A 14 -18.32 -3.61 2.58
N LEU A 15 -18.36 -4.89 2.21
CA LEU A 15 -17.38 -5.52 1.33
C LEU A 15 -17.35 -4.81 -0.04
N PHE A 16 -18.51 -4.62 -0.66
CA PHE A 16 -18.62 -3.98 -1.96
C PHE A 16 -18.09 -2.54 -1.92
N LEU A 17 -18.51 -1.76 -0.92
CA LEU A 17 -18.04 -0.39 -0.72
C LEU A 17 -16.53 -0.32 -0.51
N ALA A 18 -15.95 -1.22 0.29
CA ALA A 18 -14.52 -1.27 0.55
C ALA A 18 -13.70 -1.57 -0.72
N ILE A 19 -14.18 -2.50 -1.54
CA ILE A 19 -13.55 -2.84 -2.82
C ILE A 19 -13.58 -1.64 -3.77
N VAL A 20 -14.75 -1.03 -3.96
CA VAL A 20 -14.89 0.13 -4.86
C VAL A 20 -14.03 1.29 -4.37
N ALA A 21 -14.08 1.62 -3.08
CA ALA A 21 -13.27 2.68 -2.49
C ALA A 21 -11.77 2.42 -2.67
N GLY A 22 -11.30 1.18 -2.42
CA GLY A 22 -9.90 0.81 -2.59
C GLY A 22 -9.42 0.98 -4.03
N LEU A 23 -10.22 0.56 -5.01
CA LEU A 23 -9.90 0.70 -6.43
C LEU A 23 -9.93 2.17 -6.89
N VAL A 24 -10.92 2.95 -6.46
CA VAL A 24 -11.03 4.39 -6.78
C VAL A 24 -9.84 5.15 -6.18
N SER A 25 -9.51 4.89 -4.92
CA SER A 25 -8.34 5.47 -4.26
C SER A 25 -7.05 5.15 -5.01
N HIS A 26 -6.87 3.91 -5.48
CA HIS A 26 -5.70 3.56 -6.29
C HIS A 26 -5.63 4.39 -7.58
N GLN A 27 -6.74 4.56 -8.30
CA GLN A 27 -6.74 5.38 -9.52
C GLN A 27 -6.40 6.85 -9.22
N GLY A 28 -6.91 7.41 -8.12
CA GLY A 28 -6.56 8.76 -7.67
C GLY A 28 -5.08 8.91 -7.33
N PHE A 29 -4.56 7.99 -6.51
CA PHE A 29 -3.17 7.98 -6.05
C PHE A 29 -2.16 7.69 -7.16
N ARG A 30 -2.58 7.03 -8.24
CA ARG A 30 -1.75 6.85 -9.42
C ARG A 30 -1.42 8.18 -10.10
N LYS A 31 -2.34 9.15 -10.06
CA LYS A 31 -2.19 10.46 -10.72
C LYS A 31 -1.56 11.50 -9.80
N TYR A 32 -1.96 11.51 -8.53
CA TYR A 32 -1.46 12.44 -7.52
C TYR A 32 -0.62 11.62 -6.55
N GLU A 33 0.71 11.64 -6.68
CA GLU A 33 1.61 10.90 -5.79
C GLU A 33 1.23 11.21 -4.33
N PRO A 34 0.62 10.26 -3.59
CA PRO A 34 0.01 10.59 -2.32
C PRO A 34 1.12 10.79 -1.29
N THR A 35 1.12 11.96 -0.65
CA THR A 35 1.88 12.13 0.59
C THR A 35 1.27 11.24 1.66
N ILE A 36 2.08 10.87 2.66
CA ILE A 36 1.61 10.04 3.79
C ILE A 36 0.42 10.72 4.49
N SER A 37 0.46 12.05 4.65
CA SER A 37 -0.63 12.81 5.25
C SER A 37 -1.90 12.79 4.41
N SER A 38 -1.79 12.93 3.07
CA SER A 38 -2.96 12.85 2.18
C SER A 38 -3.59 11.46 2.20
N PHE A 39 -2.78 10.41 2.20
CA PHE A 39 -3.26 9.03 2.31
C PHE A 39 -3.99 8.80 3.64
N LEU A 40 -3.38 9.19 4.76
CA LEU A 40 -3.97 9.05 6.09
C LEU A 40 -5.26 9.87 6.19
N GLY A 41 -5.29 11.08 5.65
CA GLY A 41 -6.47 11.92 5.58
C GLY A 41 -7.63 11.20 4.88
N VAL A 42 -7.41 10.71 3.66
CA VAL A 42 -8.44 9.96 2.91
C VAL A 42 -8.88 8.70 3.67
N PHE A 43 -7.94 7.94 4.22
CA PHE A 43 -8.25 6.71 4.96
C PHE A 43 -9.14 6.98 6.19
N PHE A 44 -8.74 7.93 7.05
CA PHE A 44 -9.50 8.25 8.25
C PHE A 44 -10.82 8.96 7.93
N SER A 45 -10.88 9.78 6.88
CA SER A 45 -12.14 10.38 6.41
C SER A 45 -13.13 9.31 5.94
N LEU A 46 -12.69 8.36 5.12
CA LEU A 46 -13.54 7.25 4.69
C LEU A 46 -13.98 6.39 5.88
N GLN A 47 -13.08 6.17 6.85
CA GLN A 47 -13.41 5.39 8.03
C GLN A 47 -14.48 6.07 8.90
N ALA A 48 -14.35 7.39 9.11
CA ALA A 48 -15.30 8.19 9.87
C ALA A 48 -16.66 8.27 9.16
N ILE A 49 -16.68 8.45 7.84
CA ILE A 49 -17.92 8.48 7.05
C ILE A 49 -18.65 7.14 7.15
N THR A 50 -17.95 6.02 6.92
CA THR A 50 -18.54 4.68 6.99
C THR A 50 -19.05 4.38 8.41
N PHE A 51 -18.28 4.71 9.45
CA PHE A 51 -18.71 4.53 10.83
C PHE A 51 -19.98 5.34 11.13
N LEU A 52 -19.99 6.63 10.78
CA LEU A 52 -21.14 7.50 11.00
C LEU A 52 -22.38 7.01 10.25
N GLN A 53 -22.22 6.58 9.00
CA GLN A 53 -23.33 6.02 8.21
C GLN A 53 -23.94 4.78 8.86
N ILE A 54 -23.11 3.87 9.39
CA ILE A 54 -23.59 2.66 10.05
C ILE A 54 -24.27 2.98 11.38
N VAL A 55 -23.70 3.89 12.18
CA VAL A 55 -24.30 4.32 13.46
C VAL A 55 -25.64 5.02 13.24
N VAL A 56 -25.77 5.87 12.22
CA VAL A 56 -27.04 6.54 11.88
C VAL A 56 -28.12 5.52 11.47
N ARG A 57 -27.74 4.41 10.82
CA ARG A 57 -28.68 3.35 10.41
C ARG A 57 -29.09 2.42 11.56
N ASN A 58 -28.14 2.07 12.44
CA ASN A 58 -28.33 1.04 13.46
C ASN A 58 -28.63 1.60 14.87
N GLY A 59 -28.60 2.92 15.01
CA GLY A 59 -28.78 3.62 16.28
C GLY A 59 -27.53 3.68 17.15
N SER A 60 -27.66 4.35 18.30
CA SER A 60 -26.56 4.66 19.22
C SER A 60 -26.55 3.79 20.48
N SER A 61 -27.21 2.63 20.47
CA SER A 61 -27.11 1.67 21.58
C SER A 61 -25.68 1.12 21.68
N LEU A 62 -25.26 0.67 22.87
CA LEU A 62 -23.90 0.16 23.07
C LEU A 62 -23.60 -1.03 22.14
N GLU A 63 -24.55 -1.94 21.98
CA GLU A 63 -24.43 -3.09 21.08
C GLU A 63 -24.30 -2.65 19.62
N SER A 64 -25.15 -1.71 19.20
CA SER A 64 -25.10 -1.13 17.85
C SER A 64 -23.76 -0.44 17.57
N LEU A 65 -23.18 0.26 18.55
CA LEU A 65 -21.88 0.92 18.42
C LEU A 65 -20.74 -0.09 18.27
N VAL A 66 -20.74 -1.17 19.04
CA VAL A 66 -19.75 -2.24 18.93
C VAL A 66 -19.84 -2.92 17.56
N SER A 67 -21.05 -3.29 17.11
CA SER A 67 -21.25 -3.87 15.77
C SER A 67 -20.81 -2.90 14.66
N SER A 68 -21.12 -1.61 14.81
CA SER A 68 -20.70 -0.56 13.86
C SER A 68 -19.18 -0.44 13.79
N ALA A 69 -18.49 -0.49 14.94
CA ALA A 69 -17.03 -0.44 15.00
C ALA A 69 -16.38 -1.67 14.34
N LEU A 70 -16.95 -2.87 14.53
CA LEU A 70 -16.45 -4.10 13.90
C LEU A 70 -16.62 -4.08 12.37
N LEU A 71 -17.79 -3.68 11.87
CA LEU A 71 -18.04 -3.52 10.43
C LEU A 71 -17.13 -2.46 9.81
N THR A 72 -16.91 -1.36 10.53
CA THR A 72 -15.99 -0.27 10.18
C THR A 72 -14.54 -0.77 10.10
N ALA A 73 -14.08 -1.57 11.08
CA ALA A 73 -12.75 -2.18 11.04
C ALA A 73 -12.60 -3.16 9.85
N MET A 74 -13.64 -3.94 9.57
CA MET A 74 -13.67 -4.84 8.42
C MET A 74 -13.54 -4.07 7.10
N PHE A 75 -14.26 -2.95 6.95
CA PHE A 75 -14.10 -2.03 5.82
C PHE A 75 -12.63 -1.60 5.65
N GLY A 76 -11.99 -1.16 6.73
CA GLY A 76 -10.60 -0.69 6.72
C GLY A 76 -9.61 -1.76 6.25
N VAL A 77 -9.74 -2.99 6.77
CA VAL A 77 -8.88 -4.12 6.39
C VAL A 77 -9.04 -4.47 4.91
N ILE A 78 -10.29 -4.57 4.43
CA ILE A 78 -10.58 -4.89 3.04
C ILE A 78 -10.08 -3.77 2.12
N TYR A 79 -10.35 -2.51 2.47
CA TYR A 79 -9.90 -1.34 1.72
C TYR A 79 -8.38 -1.34 1.55
N LEU A 80 -7.62 -1.52 2.65
CA LEU A 80 -6.15 -1.56 2.60
C LEU A 80 -5.64 -2.77 1.81
N GLY A 81 -6.28 -3.92 1.94
CA GLY A 81 -5.98 -5.13 1.17
C GLY A 81 -6.16 -4.91 -0.33
N VAL A 82 -7.33 -4.42 -0.74
CA VAL A 82 -7.65 -4.15 -2.16
C VAL A 82 -6.73 -3.08 -2.73
N LEU A 83 -6.52 -1.98 -2.00
CA LEU A 83 -5.61 -0.91 -2.41
C LEU A 83 -4.19 -1.45 -2.61
N GLY A 84 -3.67 -2.19 -1.64
CA GLY A 84 -2.33 -2.78 -1.69
C GLY A 84 -2.17 -3.77 -2.84
N ILE A 85 -3.10 -4.72 -2.98
CA ILE A 85 -3.10 -5.70 -4.07
C ILE A 85 -3.17 -4.99 -5.43
N SER A 86 -4.05 -4.00 -5.58
CA SER A 86 -4.21 -3.25 -6.82
C SER A 86 -2.92 -2.51 -7.20
N ILE A 87 -2.24 -1.88 -6.24
CA ILE A 87 -0.94 -1.22 -6.45
C ILE A 87 0.13 -2.23 -6.87
N VAL A 88 0.21 -3.38 -6.19
CA VAL A 88 1.21 -4.42 -6.50
C VAL A 88 1.00 -4.98 -7.91
N LEU A 89 -0.24 -5.30 -8.27
CA LEU A 89 -0.59 -5.78 -9.60
C LEU A 89 -0.25 -4.74 -10.67
N TYR A 90 -0.57 -3.47 -10.44
CA TYR A 90 -0.19 -2.39 -11.36
C TYR A 90 1.33 -2.29 -11.52
N ARG A 91 2.09 -2.35 -10.43
CA ARG A 91 3.57 -2.27 -10.46
C ARG A 91 4.22 -3.43 -11.20
N VAL A 92 3.72 -4.65 -11.00
CA VAL A 92 4.31 -5.85 -11.59
C VAL A 92 3.97 -5.97 -13.08
N TYR A 93 2.72 -5.67 -13.46
CA TYR A 93 2.23 -5.97 -14.80
C TYR A 93 2.08 -4.74 -15.70
N PHE A 94 1.71 -3.58 -15.18
CA PHE A 94 1.29 -2.44 -16.00
C PHE A 94 2.24 -1.23 -15.92
N HIS A 95 3.20 -1.23 -14.98
CA HIS A 95 4.10 -0.11 -14.79
C HIS A 95 5.20 -0.06 -15.86
N PRO A 96 5.47 1.09 -16.50
CA PRO A 96 6.48 1.21 -17.58
C PRO A 96 7.87 0.70 -17.18
N LEU A 97 8.28 0.97 -15.94
CA LEU A 97 9.54 0.52 -15.35
C LEU A 97 9.67 -1.01 -15.17
N ARG A 98 8.65 -1.82 -15.51
CA ARG A 98 8.72 -3.30 -15.39
C ARG A 98 9.82 -3.95 -16.24
N HIS A 99 10.25 -3.26 -17.29
CA HIS A 99 11.27 -3.73 -18.24
C HIS A 99 12.69 -3.63 -17.68
N TYR A 100 12.90 -2.86 -16.61
CA TYR A 100 14.21 -2.78 -15.98
C TYR A 100 14.50 -4.10 -15.24
N PRO A 101 15.63 -4.77 -15.56
CA PRO A 101 16.01 -6.00 -14.87
C PRO A 101 16.39 -5.67 -13.42
N GLY A 102 15.74 -6.34 -12.48
CA GLY A 102 16.01 -6.19 -11.04
C GLY A 102 15.41 -7.36 -10.25
N PRO A 103 15.89 -7.61 -9.02
CA PRO A 103 15.36 -8.66 -8.16
C PRO A 103 13.83 -8.52 -7.97
N LYS A 104 13.10 -9.64 -7.94
CA LYS A 104 11.62 -9.62 -7.89
C LYS A 104 11.07 -8.84 -6.69
N LEU A 105 11.80 -8.87 -5.56
CA LEU A 105 11.45 -8.13 -4.35
C LEU A 105 11.58 -6.61 -4.52
N SER A 106 12.58 -6.13 -5.26
CA SER A 106 12.77 -4.71 -5.56
C SER A 106 11.71 -4.13 -6.50
N ARG A 107 11.00 -5.00 -7.24
CA ARG A 107 9.85 -4.61 -8.08
C ARG A 107 8.60 -4.29 -7.25
N ILE A 108 8.45 -4.89 -6.08
CA ILE A 108 7.27 -4.76 -5.22
C ILE A 108 7.53 -3.75 -4.09
N THR A 109 8.68 -3.89 -3.41
CA THR A 109 9.02 -3.07 -2.24
C THR A 109 10.43 -2.51 -2.35
N LYS A 110 10.69 -1.34 -1.75
CA LYS A 110 12.04 -0.77 -1.65
C LYS A 110 12.85 -1.35 -0.46
N ILE A 111 12.44 -2.50 0.08
CA ILE A 111 13.02 -3.10 1.29
C ILE A 111 14.51 -3.41 1.11
N GLU A 112 14.90 -3.90 -0.07
CA GLU A 112 16.30 -4.16 -0.40
C GLU A 112 17.16 -2.89 -0.27
N TRP A 113 16.66 -1.74 -0.77
CA TRP A 113 17.35 -0.46 -0.64
C TRP A 113 17.41 0.04 0.80
N PHE A 114 16.41 -0.27 1.62
CA PHE A 114 16.44 0.08 3.04
C PHE A 114 17.57 -0.65 3.76
N PHE A 115 17.71 -1.97 3.56
CA PHE A 115 18.81 -2.73 4.13
C PHE A 115 20.17 -2.25 3.62
N ARG A 116 20.33 -2.07 2.31
CA ARG A 116 21.60 -1.59 1.70
C ARG A 116 21.98 -0.16 2.10
N LYS A 117 21.02 0.69 2.47
CA LYS A 117 21.31 2.05 2.98
C LYS A 117 21.78 2.07 4.43
N ARG A 118 21.53 1.02 5.21
CA ARG A 118 22.02 0.96 6.61
C ARG A 118 23.53 0.86 6.68
N ASP A 119 24.19 0.28 5.68
CA ASP A 119 25.62 -0.02 5.70
C ASP A 119 26.52 1.17 5.34
N GLY A 120 25.98 2.39 5.12
CA GLY A 120 26.77 3.60 4.83
C GLY A 120 27.47 3.61 3.45
N GLN A 121 27.49 2.48 2.74
CA GLN A 121 28.08 2.30 1.40
C GLN A 121 27.50 3.28 0.36
N PHE A 122 26.24 3.70 0.54
CA PHE A 122 25.60 4.71 -0.32
C PHE A 122 26.29 6.08 -0.28
N TYR A 123 26.75 6.50 0.89
CA TYR A 123 27.48 7.75 1.05
C TYR A 123 28.85 7.67 0.38
N LEU A 124 29.50 6.51 0.48
CA LEU A 124 30.80 6.24 -0.16
C LEU A 124 30.68 6.20 -1.69
N LEU A 125 29.62 5.58 -2.23
CA LEU A 125 29.29 5.60 -3.66
C LEU A 125 29.03 7.04 -4.13
N HIS A 126 28.20 7.80 -3.42
CA HIS A 126 27.91 9.18 -3.80
C HIS A 126 29.16 10.08 -3.75
N LYS A 127 30.03 9.88 -2.76
CA LYS A 127 31.33 10.55 -2.66
C LYS A 127 32.23 10.15 -3.84
N LYS A 128 32.38 8.85 -4.14
CA LYS A 128 33.18 8.36 -5.28
C LYS A 128 32.72 8.95 -6.62
N VAL A 129 31.41 9.02 -6.86
CA VAL A 129 30.84 9.60 -8.09
C VAL A 129 31.14 11.10 -8.18
N LYS A 130 31.05 11.82 -7.06
CA LYS A 130 31.36 13.27 -7.02
C LYS A 130 32.83 13.57 -7.34
N PHE A 131 33.75 12.70 -6.93
CA PHE A 131 35.19 12.85 -7.18
C PHE A 131 35.66 12.23 -8.50
N ASN A 132 34.97 11.20 -9.01
CA ASN A 132 35.27 10.57 -10.28
C ASN A 132 33.98 10.13 -11.00
N PRO A 133 33.39 11.02 -11.82
CA PRO A 133 32.13 10.72 -12.51
C PRO A 133 32.22 9.59 -13.55
N LYS A 134 33.43 9.17 -13.95
CA LYS A 134 33.65 8.00 -14.83
C LYS A 134 33.56 6.65 -14.09
N ALA A 135 33.52 6.64 -12.76
CA ALA A 135 33.40 5.41 -11.96
C ALA A 135 31.99 4.76 -12.02
N LEU A 136 31.05 5.35 -12.77
CA LEU A 136 29.69 4.86 -12.97
C LEU A 136 29.53 3.85 -14.12
N ALA A 137 30.61 3.41 -14.77
CA ALA A 137 30.56 2.20 -15.59
C ALA A 137 30.17 1.06 -14.65
N VAL A 138 28.89 0.67 -14.69
CA VAL A 138 28.22 -0.26 -13.77
C VAL A 138 29.16 -1.39 -13.40
N PRO A 139 29.68 -1.45 -12.15
CA PRO A 139 30.45 -2.60 -11.72
C PRO A 139 29.49 -3.78 -11.76
N ASP A 140 29.87 -4.83 -12.49
CA ASP A 140 29.19 -6.11 -12.39
C ASP A 140 29.21 -6.54 -10.92
N TYR A 141 28.03 -6.61 -10.32
CA TYR A 141 27.87 -6.76 -8.87
C TYR A 141 28.13 -8.21 -8.42
N SER A 142 28.63 -9.07 -9.31
CA SER A 142 29.08 -10.43 -9.00
C SER A 142 30.39 -10.48 -8.22
N ASP A 143 31.15 -9.38 -8.16
CA ASP A 143 32.54 -9.39 -7.66
C ASP A 143 32.70 -8.83 -6.23
N SER A 144 31.61 -8.57 -5.50
CA SER A 144 31.71 -8.01 -4.14
C SER A 144 32.27 -8.99 -3.08
N SER A 145 32.49 -10.25 -3.43
CA SER A 145 33.15 -11.25 -2.58
C SER A 145 34.67 -11.10 -2.53
N SER A 146 35.29 -10.31 -3.41
CA SER A 146 36.75 -10.10 -3.42
C SER A 146 37.21 -8.95 -2.53
N MET A 147 36.30 -8.17 -1.94
CA MET A 147 36.64 -7.01 -1.10
C MET A 147 36.48 -7.24 0.41
N ALA A 148 36.27 -8.50 0.82
CA ALA A 148 36.34 -8.92 2.21
C ALA A 148 37.66 -9.69 2.46
N MET A 149 38.78 -8.98 2.37
CA MET A 149 40.07 -9.37 2.93
C MET A 149 40.77 -8.14 3.49
#